data_AF-A2BV49-F1
#
_entry.id   AF-A2BV49-F1
#
_cell.length_a   1.000
_cell.length_b   1.000
_cell.length_c   1.000
_cell.angle_alpha   90.00
_cell.angle_beta   90.00
_cell.angle_gamma   90.00
#
_symmetry.space_group_name_H-M   'P 1'
#
loop_
_entity.id
_entity.type
_entity.pdbx_description
1 polymer ?
#
loop_
_entity_poly.entity_id
_entity_poly.type
_entity_poly.pdbx_seq_one_letter_code
_entity_poly.pdbx_strand_id
1 'polypeptide(L)'
;MMKIKNFLYRFLIKKSNFGSLTIVGVGPGHSSLLTIAAVQAIKKAKVIVFPISSDDKKSSAAEIVKDYIKFKKKIPIVFPMARQEFEPDEIWSNAVDIIVKSIKNNKSVALLCLGDTSIFASSSNILRIIKNNHPEIITRTIPGISSFSAAAALSNFNLASKGETLIIKECPSHKKELVDLISINREKKTVLVLLKVGKRWEWVKTLLKKEDIFSKTVIAINVGMPSQIVQEASKFDLNKVPYFSLLLMRFNDD
;
A
#
# COMPACT_ATOMS: atom_id res chain seq x y z
N MET A 1 21.60 37.83 -4.65
CA MET A 1 21.11 36.67 -3.84
C MET A 1 19.68 36.90 -3.36
N MET A 2 18.69 37.02 -4.27
CA MET A 2 17.29 37.30 -3.89
C MET A 2 16.24 36.89 -4.95
N LYS A 3 16.46 35.80 -5.69
CA LYS A 3 15.50 35.30 -6.70
C LYS A 3 15.02 33.85 -6.52
N ILE A 4 15.47 33.14 -5.48
CA ILE A 4 15.12 31.71 -5.26
C ILE A 4 13.98 31.52 -4.25
N LYS A 5 13.65 32.53 -3.42
CA LYS A 5 12.58 32.40 -2.41
C LYS A 5 11.15 32.47 -2.96
N ASN A 6 10.94 32.83 -4.24
CA ASN A 6 9.60 33.02 -4.80
C ASN A 6 9.04 31.84 -5.63
N PHE A 7 9.82 30.78 -5.87
CA PHE A 7 9.33 29.61 -6.60
C PHE A 7 8.54 28.64 -5.71
N LEU A 8 8.93 28.53 -4.43
CA LEU A 8 8.30 27.62 -3.45
C LEU A 8 7.02 28.20 -2.80
N TYR A 9 6.75 29.49 -2.94
CA TYR A 9 5.59 30.14 -2.32
C TYR A 9 4.37 30.31 -3.25
N ARG A 10 4.47 29.86 -4.50
CA ARG A 10 3.37 29.97 -5.49
C ARG A 10 2.28 28.91 -5.33
N PHE A 11 2.38 28.05 -4.31
CA PHE A 11 1.26 27.26 -3.79
C PHE A 11 0.38 28.09 -2.85
N LEU A 12 0.14 29.36 -3.20
CA LEU A 12 -0.95 30.14 -2.64
C LEU A 12 -2.24 29.48 -3.12
N ILE A 13 -2.78 28.66 -2.21
CA ILE A 13 -4.13 28.13 -2.22
C ILE A 13 -5.06 29.31 -2.53
N LYS A 14 -5.48 29.45 -3.80
CA LYS A 14 -6.78 30.02 -4.08
C LYS A 14 -7.72 29.25 -3.16
N LYS A 15 -8.38 29.93 -2.22
CA LYS A 15 -9.57 29.37 -1.57
C LYS A 15 -10.53 29.02 -2.70
N SER A 16 -10.47 27.78 -3.19
CA SER A 16 -11.51 27.29 -4.06
C SER A 16 -12.73 27.12 -3.16
N ASN A 17 -13.89 27.53 -3.64
CA ASN A 17 -15.15 27.19 -2.99
C ASN A 17 -15.50 25.70 -3.14
N PHE A 18 -14.56 24.87 -3.65
CA PHE A 18 -14.74 23.44 -3.85
C PHE A 18 -14.02 22.66 -2.74
N GLY A 19 -14.64 21.54 -2.32
CA GLY A 19 -13.99 20.61 -1.40
C GLY A 19 -12.67 20.04 -1.97
N SER A 20 -11.95 19.29 -1.15
CA SER A 20 -10.65 18.70 -1.53
C SER A 20 -10.61 17.21 -1.23
N LEU A 21 -9.86 16.48 -2.05
CA LEU A 21 -9.51 15.08 -1.82
C LEU A 21 -8.05 14.98 -1.42
N THR A 22 -7.77 14.32 -0.29
CA THR A 22 -6.42 13.93 0.09
C THR A 22 -6.31 12.42 0.17
N ILE A 23 -5.44 11.81 -0.63
CA ILE A 23 -5.11 10.38 -0.54
C ILE A 23 -3.99 10.22 0.47
N VAL A 24 -4.19 9.36 1.47
CA VAL A 24 -3.31 9.26 2.64
C VAL A 24 -2.82 7.83 2.80
N GLY A 25 -1.51 7.63 2.65
CA GLY A 25 -0.84 6.40 3.05
C GLY A 25 -0.84 6.29 4.57
N VAL A 26 -1.47 5.26 5.11
CA VAL A 26 -1.62 5.08 6.57
C VAL A 26 -0.54 4.17 7.17
N GLY A 27 0.43 3.72 6.37
CA GLY A 27 1.43 2.77 6.84
C GLY A 27 0.90 1.33 6.87
N PRO A 28 1.72 0.37 7.30
CA PRO A 28 1.46 -1.05 7.05
C PRO A 28 0.50 -1.72 8.04
N GLY A 29 0.32 -1.17 9.25
CA GLY A 29 -0.54 -1.80 10.26
C GLY A 29 -0.59 -1.14 11.63
N HIS A 30 0.51 -0.56 12.10
CA HIS A 30 0.55 0.07 13.43
C HIS A 30 0.45 1.61 13.32
N SER A 31 -0.32 2.25 14.20
CA SER A 31 -0.55 3.70 14.17
C SER A 31 0.71 4.53 14.42
N SER A 32 1.72 3.98 15.10
CA SER A 32 3.02 4.63 15.29
C SER A 32 3.83 4.81 13.99
N LEU A 33 3.46 4.10 12.93
CA LEU A 33 4.08 4.22 11.60
C LEU A 33 3.35 5.22 10.69
N LEU A 34 2.38 5.96 11.23
CA LEU A 34 1.77 7.10 10.53
C LEU A 34 2.77 8.25 10.42
N THR A 35 2.82 8.86 9.24
CA THR A 35 3.55 10.13 9.08
C THR A 35 2.78 11.26 9.79
N ILE A 36 3.50 12.28 10.28
CA ILE A 36 2.87 13.47 10.86
C ILE A 36 1.93 14.13 9.84
N ALA A 37 2.31 14.16 8.56
CA ALA A 37 1.46 14.67 7.48
C ALA A 37 0.15 13.89 7.33
N ALA A 38 0.19 12.55 7.42
CA ALA A 38 -1.01 11.71 7.37
C ALA A 38 -1.96 12.04 8.54
N VAL A 39 -1.44 12.10 9.77
CA VAL A 39 -2.23 12.45 10.96
C VAL A 39 -2.88 13.82 10.81
N GLN A 40 -2.16 14.83 10.35
CA GLN A 40 -2.69 16.17 10.13
C GLN A 40 -3.80 16.19 9.07
N ALA A 41 -3.62 15.50 7.95
CA ALA A 41 -4.63 15.43 6.90
C ALA A 41 -5.91 14.71 7.37
N ILE A 42 -5.76 13.60 8.08
CA ILE A 42 -6.89 12.84 8.66
C ILE A 42 -7.65 13.71 9.65
N LYS A 43 -6.95 14.42 10.55
CA LYS A 43 -7.57 15.35 11.52
C LYS A 43 -8.34 16.48 10.82
N LYS A 44 -7.82 17.02 9.71
CA LYS A 44 -8.46 18.09 8.93
C LYS A 44 -9.66 17.61 8.10
N ALA A 45 -9.66 16.36 7.65
CA ALA A 45 -10.74 15.79 6.84
C ALA A 45 -12.06 15.72 7.63
N LYS A 46 -13.16 16.08 6.97
CA LYS A 46 -14.53 15.95 7.51
C LYS A 46 -15.15 14.59 7.19
N VAL A 47 -14.73 13.98 6.08
CA VAL A 47 -15.16 12.65 5.66
C VAL A 47 -13.93 11.77 5.46
N ILE A 48 -13.99 10.56 6.00
CA ILE A 48 -12.96 9.53 5.84
C ILE A 48 -13.55 8.43 4.97
N VAL A 49 -12.88 8.16 3.86
CA VAL A 49 -13.21 7.11 2.90
C VAL A 49 -12.16 6.03 2.99
N PHE A 50 -12.54 4.76 3.00
CA PHE A 50 -11.58 3.66 3.11
C PHE A 50 -12.05 2.39 2.39
N PRO A 51 -11.10 1.58 1.88
CA PRO A 51 -11.43 0.34 1.19
C PRO A 51 -11.87 -0.75 2.17
N ILE A 52 -12.85 -1.55 1.76
CA ILE A 52 -13.26 -2.81 2.41
C ILE A 52 -13.26 -3.95 1.40
N SER A 53 -13.03 -5.17 1.89
CA SER A 53 -12.99 -6.39 1.06
C SER A 53 -14.35 -7.05 0.85
N SER A 54 -15.38 -6.62 1.58
CA SER A 54 -16.80 -6.96 1.44
C SER A 54 -17.57 -6.18 2.51
N ASP A 55 -18.89 -6.11 2.40
CA ASP A 55 -19.74 -5.26 3.24
C ASP A 55 -19.70 -5.65 4.74
N ASP A 56 -19.36 -6.91 5.05
CA ASP A 56 -19.22 -7.45 6.41
C ASP A 56 -17.80 -7.32 7.00
N LYS A 57 -16.81 -6.85 6.22
CA LYS A 57 -15.40 -6.86 6.65
C LYS A 57 -14.93 -5.50 7.15
N LYS A 58 -14.10 -5.55 8.19
CA LYS A 58 -13.37 -4.38 8.70
C LYS A 58 -12.27 -3.97 7.72
N SER A 59 -12.02 -2.67 7.62
CA SER A 59 -10.90 -2.13 6.85
C SER A 59 -9.64 -2.04 7.69
N SER A 60 -8.56 -2.69 7.25
CA SER A 60 -7.24 -2.55 7.89
C SER A 60 -6.76 -1.09 7.93
N ALA A 61 -7.02 -0.33 6.86
CA ALA A 61 -6.63 1.07 6.80
C ALA A 61 -7.41 1.93 7.83
N ALA A 62 -8.70 1.66 8.03
CA ALA A 62 -9.51 2.36 9.02
C ALA A 62 -9.13 1.98 10.46
N GLU A 63 -8.77 0.72 10.70
CA GLU A 63 -8.34 0.24 12.02
C GLU A 63 -7.06 0.97 12.50
N ILE A 64 -6.09 1.18 11.59
CA ILE A 64 -4.85 1.91 11.89
C ILE A 64 -5.12 3.32 12.45
N VAL A 65 -6.13 3.99 11.90
CA VAL A 65 -6.41 5.40 12.20
C VAL A 65 -7.60 5.60 13.13
N LYS A 66 -8.13 4.52 13.71
CA LYS A 66 -9.42 4.51 14.43
C LYS A 66 -9.55 5.61 15.48
N ASP A 67 -8.48 5.90 16.20
CA ASP A 67 -8.44 6.91 17.26
C ASP A 67 -8.55 8.34 16.72
N TYR A 68 -8.12 8.57 15.47
CA TYR A 68 -8.19 9.87 14.81
C TYR A 68 -9.53 10.12 14.10
N ILE A 69 -10.35 9.08 13.93
CA ILE A 69 -11.56 9.14 13.09
C ILE A 69 -12.87 8.89 13.86
N LYS A 70 -12.82 8.71 15.19
CA LYS A 70 -13.98 8.37 16.05
C LYS A 70 -15.25 9.16 15.69
N PHE A 71 -15.15 10.49 15.64
CA PHE A 71 -16.28 11.43 15.43
C PHE A 71 -16.43 11.94 13.99
N LYS A 72 -15.78 11.29 13.01
CA LYS A 72 -15.83 11.71 11.60
C LYS A 72 -16.85 10.87 10.84
N LYS A 73 -17.41 11.44 9.76
CA LYS A 73 -18.22 10.66 8.81
C LYS A 73 -17.31 9.64 8.14
N LYS A 74 -17.69 8.36 8.18
CA LYS A 74 -16.95 7.23 7.62
C LYS A 74 -17.74 6.68 6.43
N ILE A 75 -17.06 6.45 5.32
CA ILE A 75 -17.65 5.88 4.11
C ILE A 75 -16.77 4.68 3.70
N PRO A 76 -17.22 3.45 3.96
CA PRO A 76 -16.58 2.28 3.38
C PRO A 76 -16.86 2.23 1.87
N ILE A 77 -15.88 1.81 1.08
CA ILE A 77 -16.04 1.53 -0.35
C ILE A 77 -15.49 0.14 -0.65
N VAL A 78 -16.31 -0.70 -1.29
CA VAL A 78 -15.87 -2.00 -1.80
C VAL A 78 -15.09 -1.77 -3.10
N PHE A 79 -13.84 -2.21 -3.15
CA PHE A 79 -13.00 -2.10 -4.36
C PHE A 79 -13.15 -3.34 -5.25
N PRO A 80 -12.84 -3.27 -6.57
CA PRO A 80 -13.09 -4.37 -7.51
C PRO A 80 -12.41 -5.69 -7.15
N MET A 81 -11.27 -5.61 -6.44
CA MET A 81 -10.55 -6.79 -5.97
C MET A 81 -11.38 -7.69 -5.04
N ALA A 82 -12.47 -7.15 -4.48
CA ALA A 82 -13.47 -7.84 -3.66
C ALA A 82 -14.68 -8.36 -4.44
N ARG A 83 -14.86 -7.93 -5.69
CA ARG A 83 -16.06 -8.18 -6.51
C ARG A 83 -15.63 -8.56 -7.94
N GLN A 84 -15.07 -9.76 -8.07
CA GLN A 84 -14.53 -10.26 -9.34
C GLN A 84 -15.62 -10.52 -10.40
N GLU A 85 -16.89 -10.54 -9.99
CA GLU A 85 -18.06 -10.77 -10.85
C GLU A 85 -18.55 -9.51 -11.58
N PHE A 86 -17.99 -8.34 -11.26
CA PHE A 86 -18.41 -7.05 -11.81
C PHE A 86 -17.28 -6.38 -12.58
N GLU A 87 -17.64 -5.57 -13.57
CA GLU A 87 -16.68 -4.78 -14.34
C GLU A 87 -15.92 -3.81 -13.41
N PRO A 88 -14.58 -3.87 -13.35
CA PRO A 88 -13.80 -3.04 -12.45
C PRO A 88 -14.04 -1.54 -12.61
N ASP A 89 -14.26 -1.08 -13.85
CA ASP A 89 -14.47 0.33 -14.16
C ASP A 89 -15.79 0.87 -13.63
N GLU A 90 -16.85 0.05 -13.56
CA GLU A 90 -18.12 0.44 -12.95
C GLU A 90 -17.97 0.61 -11.43
N ILE A 91 -17.28 -0.31 -10.77
CA ILE A 91 -17.01 -0.21 -9.33
C ILE A 91 -16.18 1.04 -9.03
N TRP A 92 -15.15 1.32 -9.84
CA TRP A 92 -14.36 2.53 -9.66
C TRP A 92 -15.16 3.80 -9.89
N SER A 93 -16.02 3.83 -10.91
CA SER A 93 -16.88 4.98 -11.20
C SER A 93 -17.88 5.24 -10.06
N ASN A 94 -18.54 4.19 -9.56
CA ASN A 94 -19.44 4.30 -8.40
C ASN A 94 -18.70 4.80 -7.14
N ALA A 95 -17.50 4.32 -6.89
CA ALA A 95 -16.66 4.80 -5.79
C ALA A 95 -16.31 6.29 -5.94
N VAL A 96 -15.98 6.73 -7.16
CA VAL A 96 -15.71 8.14 -7.47
C VAL A 96 -16.93 9.01 -7.23
N ASP A 97 -18.12 8.59 -7.68
CA ASP A 97 -19.36 9.35 -7.51
C ASP A 97 -19.67 9.62 -6.03
N ILE A 98 -19.48 8.61 -5.18
CA ILE A 98 -19.64 8.74 -3.71
C ILE A 98 -18.66 9.78 -3.14
N ILE A 99 -17.40 9.74 -3.59
CA ILE A 99 -16.35 10.67 -3.15
C ILE A 99 -16.66 12.10 -3.64
N VAL A 100 -16.99 12.27 -4.92
CA VAL A 100 -17.31 13.55 -5.55
C VAL A 100 -18.54 14.19 -4.91
N LYS A 101 -19.60 13.40 -4.66
CA LYS A 101 -20.79 13.88 -3.93
C LYS A 101 -20.44 14.36 -2.52
N SER A 102 -19.49 13.69 -1.85
CA SER A 102 -19.01 14.13 -0.53
C SER A 102 -18.23 15.44 -0.61
N ILE A 103 -17.41 15.61 -1.64
CA ILE A 103 -16.60 16.82 -1.90
C ILE A 103 -17.48 18.03 -2.25
N LYS A 104 -18.47 17.85 -3.14
CA LYS A 104 -19.42 18.90 -3.59
C LYS A 104 -20.25 19.49 -2.46
N ASN A 105 -20.43 18.76 -1.36
CA ASN A 105 -21.03 19.29 -0.13
C ASN A 105 -20.05 20.15 0.70
N ASN A 106 -19.08 20.80 0.03
CA ASN A 106 -18.00 21.61 0.61
C ASN A 106 -17.21 20.92 1.72
N LYS A 107 -16.98 19.61 1.59
CA LYS A 107 -16.25 18.81 2.59
C LYS A 107 -14.81 18.52 2.15
N SER A 108 -13.91 18.49 3.12
CA SER A 108 -12.59 17.86 2.96
C SER A 108 -12.72 16.35 3.13
N VAL A 109 -12.24 15.60 2.15
CA VAL A 109 -12.29 14.13 2.12
C VAL A 109 -10.88 13.57 2.20
N ALA A 110 -10.66 12.61 3.10
CA ALA A 110 -9.45 11.79 3.10
C ALA A 110 -9.78 10.37 2.62
N LEU A 111 -9.10 9.90 1.58
CA LEU A 111 -9.14 8.51 1.14
C LEU A 111 -7.93 7.79 1.73
N LEU A 112 -8.19 6.80 2.59
CA LEU A 112 -7.13 6.01 3.23
C LEU A 112 -6.59 4.96 2.27
N CYS A 113 -5.27 4.80 2.25
CA CYS A 113 -4.54 3.79 1.52
C CYS A 113 -3.65 3.02 2.49
N LEU A 114 -3.80 1.70 2.57
CA LEU A 114 -2.91 0.85 3.37
C LEU A 114 -1.49 0.90 2.78
N GLY A 115 -0.48 1.01 3.65
CA GLY A 115 0.91 1.15 3.24
C GLY A 115 1.20 2.52 2.66
N ASP A 116 1.79 2.52 1.46
CA ASP A 116 2.14 3.72 0.71
C ASP A 116 1.18 3.96 -0.47
N THR A 117 0.97 5.23 -0.82
CA THR A 117 0.06 5.65 -1.91
C THR A 117 0.58 5.41 -3.33
N SER A 118 1.87 5.12 -3.49
CA SER A 118 2.52 4.93 -4.79
C SER A 118 2.84 3.47 -5.12
N ILE A 119 2.81 2.57 -4.12
CA ILE A 119 3.22 1.17 -4.29
C ILE A 119 2.01 0.25 -4.31
N PHE A 120 1.62 -0.23 -5.51
CA PHE A 120 0.47 -1.13 -5.74
C PHE A 120 -0.85 -0.66 -5.10
N ALA A 121 -1.02 0.67 -5.00
CA ALA A 121 -2.14 1.31 -4.33
C ALA A 121 -3.36 1.43 -5.25
N SER A 122 -4.47 0.79 -4.90
CA SER A 122 -5.70 0.86 -5.71
C SER A 122 -6.34 2.26 -5.73
N SER A 123 -5.98 3.14 -4.78
CA SER A 123 -6.39 4.55 -4.75
C SER A 123 -5.92 5.35 -5.98
N SER A 124 -4.91 4.86 -6.70
CA SER A 124 -4.46 5.45 -7.97
C SER A 124 -5.56 5.48 -9.04
N ASN A 125 -6.43 4.46 -9.09
CA ASN A 125 -7.55 4.43 -10.03
C ASN A 125 -8.56 5.55 -9.76
N ILE A 126 -8.92 5.74 -8.47
CA ILE A 126 -9.78 6.84 -8.04
C ILE A 126 -9.16 8.20 -8.40
N LEU A 127 -7.87 8.39 -8.12
CA LEU A 127 -7.17 9.64 -8.44
C LEU A 127 -7.20 9.93 -9.94
N ARG A 128 -6.96 8.91 -10.76
CA ARG A 128 -6.97 9.02 -12.23
C ARG A 128 -8.34 9.46 -12.73
N ILE A 129 -9.41 8.78 -12.30
CA ILE A 129 -10.77 9.10 -12.75
C ILE A 129 -11.18 10.49 -12.29
N ILE A 130 -10.89 10.87 -11.04
CA ILE A 130 -11.20 12.23 -10.54
C ILE A 130 -10.43 13.29 -11.31
N LYS A 131 -9.13 13.09 -11.59
CA LYS A 131 -8.36 14.07 -12.37
C LYS A 131 -8.88 14.25 -13.80
N ASN A 132 -9.36 13.18 -14.41
CA ASN A 132 -9.87 13.22 -15.78
C ASN A 132 -11.28 13.83 -15.86
N ASN A 133 -12.17 13.46 -14.92
CA ASN A 133 -13.60 13.78 -15.02
C ASN A 133 -14.02 14.97 -14.15
N HIS A 134 -13.20 15.31 -13.13
CA HIS A 134 -13.46 16.38 -12.16
C HIS A 134 -12.19 17.22 -11.89
N PRO A 135 -11.59 17.84 -12.92
CA PRO A 135 -10.33 18.58 -12.80
C PRO A 135 -10.42 19.80 -11.86
N GLU A 136 -11.62 20.26 -11.52
CA GLU A 136 -11.87 21.33 -10.54
C GLU A 136 -11.59 20.91 -9.09
N ILE A 137 -11.56 19.60 -8.80
CA ILE A 137 -11.31 19.08 -7.46
C ILE A 137 -9.83 19.17 -7.12
N ILE A 138 -9.51 19.88 -6.04
CA ILE A 138 -8.14 19.93 -5.53
C ILE A 138 -7.77 18.58 -4.94
N THR A 139 -6.74 17.94 -5.51
CA THR A 139 -6.21 16.65 -5.07
C THR A 139 -4.84 16.81 -4.42
N ARG A 140 -4.60 16.05 -3.35
CA ARG A 140 -3.28 15.91 -2.70
C ARG A 140 -3.00 14.44 -2.39
N THR A 141 -1.74 14.05 -2.42
CA THR A 141 -1.29 12.71 -2.01
C THR A 141 -0.27 12.85 -0.89
N ILE A 142 -0.37 12.00 0.12
CA ILE A 142 0.55 11.91 1.26
C ILE A 142 1.10 10.49 1.32
N PRO A 143 2.42 10.30 1.24
CA PRO A 143 3.02 8.97 1.28
C PRO A 143 2.90 8.34 2.66
N GLY A 144 3.05 7.01 2.69
CA GLY A 144 3.06 6.20 3.91
C GLY A 144 4.25 5.23 3.92
N ILE A 145 4.47 4.58 5.05
CA ILE A 145 5.50 3.53 5.17
C ILE A 145 4.99 2.27 4.46
N SER A 146 5.78 1.70 3.56
CA SER A 146 5.42 0.47 2.86
C SER A 146 5.57 -0.76 3.76
N SER A 147 4.85 -1.84 3.44
CA SER A 147 4.93 -3.08 4.21
C SER A 147 6.31 -3.74 4.14
N PHE A 148 6.99 -3.67 2.99
CA PHE A 148 8.32 -4.26 2.82
C PHE A 148 9.42 -3.47 3.50
N SER A 149 9.32 -2.13 3.59
CA SER A 149 10.29 -1.34 4.37
C SER A 149 10.12 -1.57 5.87
N ALA A 150 8.89 -1.69 6.35
CA ALA A 150 8.63 -2.06 7.73
C ALA A 150 9.08 -3.49 8.05
N ALA A 151 8.82 -4.47 7.17
CA ALA A 151 9.30 -5.84 7.33
C ALA A 151 10.83 -5.90 7.39
N ALA A 152 11.51 -5.14 6.53
CA ALA A 152 12.95 -5.05 6.50
C ALA A 152 13.51 -4.50 7.82
N ALA A 153 12.95 -3.40 8.32
CA ALA A 153 13.33 -2.83 9.61
C ALA A 153 13.11 -3.82 10.78
N LEU A 154 12.01 -4.57 10.77
CA LEU A 154 11.71 -5.56 11.82
C LEU A 154 12.61 -6.80 11.79
N SER A 155 13.24 -7.09 10.66
CA SER A 155 14.11 -8.26 10.47
C SER A 155 15.60 -7.89 10.36
N ASN A 156 15.97 -6.62 10.54
CA ASN A 156 17.30 -6.09 10.23
C ASN A 156 17.78 -6.47 8.82
N PHE A 157 16.85 -6.59 7.87
CA PHE A 157 17.14 -6.94 6.50
C PHE A 157 17.47 -5.68 5.70
N ASN A 158 18.65 -5.63 5.09
CA ASN A 158 19.02 -4.52 4.24
C ASN A 158 18.30 -4.63 2.89
N LEU A 159 17.44 -3.67 2.54
CA LEU A 159 16.67 -3.71 1.29
C LEU A 159 17.50 -3.36 0.04
N ALA A 160 18.52 -2.52 0.17
CA ALA A 160 19.37 -2.13 -0.94
C ALA A 160 20.64 -1.43 -0.44
N SER A 161 21.79 -1.91 -0.90
CA SER A 161 23.11 -1.30 -0.76
C SER A 161 23.54 -0.58 -2.04
N LYS A 162 24.62 0.20 -1.94
CA LYS A 162 25.24 0.87 -3.10
C LYS A 162 25.59 -0.14 -4.19
N GLY A 163 25.07 0.07 -5.40
CA GLY A 163 25.32 -0.80 -6.55
C GLY A 163 24.40 -2.01 -6.67
N GLU A 164 23.46 -2.18 -5.73
CA GLU A 164 22.43 -3.22 -5.82
C GLU A 164 21.19 -2.74 -6.56
N THR A 165 20.47 -3.69 -7.15
CA THR A 165 19.15 -3.50 -7.73
C THR A 165 18.08 -4.00 -6.77
N LEU A 166 17.07 -3.17 -6.47
CA LEU A 166 15.89 -3.61 -5.72
C LEU A 166 14.71 -3.82 -6.68
N ILE A 167 14.20 -5.06 -6.73
CA ILE A 167 13.00 -5.40 -7.48
C ILE A 167 11.85 -5.59 -6.50
N ILE A 168 10.75 -4.84 -6.70
CA ILE A 168 9.52 -4.99 -5.92
C ILE A 168 8.41 -5.43 -6.88
N LYS A 169 7.83 -6.60 -6.64
CA LYS A 169 6.84 -7.19 -7.55
C LYS A 169 5.72 -7.86 -6.76
N GLU A 170 4.52 -7.88 -7.34
CA GLU A 170 3.50 -8.83 -6.87
C GLU A 170 3.96 -10.26 -7.17
N CYS A 171 3.60 -11.20 -6.29
CA CYS A 171 3.90 -12.61 -6.50
C CYS A 171 3.31 -13.08 -7.85
N PRO A 172 4.13 -13.59 -8.77
CA PRO A 172 3.68 -14.05 -10.08
C PRO A 172 2.52 -15.04 -10.01
N SER A 173 1.64 -15.00 -11.01
CA SER A 173 0.54 -15.97 -11.14
C SER A 173 1.04 -17.35 -11.59
N HIS A 174 2.16 -17.40 -12.31
CA HIS A 174 2.72 -18.64 -12.86
C HIS A 174 4.12 -18.93 -12.28
N LYS A 175 4.34 -20.20 -11.93
CA LYS A 175 5.61 -20.66 -11.35
C LYS A 175 6.82 -20.36 -12.23
N LYS A 176 6.69 -20.51 -13.56
CA LYS A 176 7.76 -20.25 -14.53
C LYS A 176 8.31 -18.83 -14.41
N GLU A 177 7.44 -17.84 -14.26
CA GLU A 177 7.86 -16.43 -14.14
C GLU A 177 8.71 -16.20 -12.89
N LEU A 178 8.40 -16.84 -11.76
CA LEU A 178 9.23 -16.73 -10.56
C LEU A 178 10.56 -17.47 -10.71
N VAL A 179 10.58 -18.64 -11.37
CA VAL A 179 11.82 -19.36 -11.68
C VAL A 179 12.74 -18.50 -12.54
N ASP A 180 12.21 -17.92 -13.63
CA ASP A 180 12.97 -17.06 -14.52
C ASP A 180 13.50 -15.82 -13.77
N LEU A 181 12.66 -15.22 -12.91
CA LEU A 181 13.05 -14.06 -12.11
C LEU A 181 14.18 -14.37 -11.14
N ILE A 182 14.15 -15.51 -10.45
CA ILE A 182 15.23 -15.96 -9.56
C ILE A 182 16.49 -16.23 -10.39
N SER A 183 16.38 -17.03 -11.45
CA SER A 183 17.52 -17.44 -12.30
C SER A 183 18.27 -16.24 -12.89
N ILE A 184 17.55 -15.27 -13.47
CA ILE A 184 18.14 -14.07 -14.09
C ILE A 184 18.85 -13.16 -13.09
N ASN A 185 18.47 -13.21 -11.82
CA ASN A 185 18.96 -12.29 -10.78
C ASN A 185 19.88 -12.94 -9.75
N ARG A 186 20.04 -14.26 -9.75
CA ARG A 186 20.85 -15.00 -8.78
C ARG A 186 22.31 -14.52 -8.75
N GLU A 187 22.93 -14.40 -9.93
CA GLU A 187 24.33 -13.94 -10.07
C GLU A 187 24.47 -12.41 -10.08
N LYS A 188 23.37 -11.68 -9.86
CA LYS A 188 23.36 -10.22 -9.83
C LYS A 188 23.29 -9.73 -8.40
N LYS A 189 23.76 -8.51 -8.16
CA LYS A 189 23.55 -7.80 -6.90
C LYS A 189 22.10 -7.32 -6.80
N THR A 190 21.16 -8.25 -6.69
CA THR A 190 19.72 -7.97 -6.72
C THR A 190 19.03 -8.46 -5.44
N VAL A 191 18.20 -7.59 -4.87
CA VAL A 191 17.26 -7.90 -3.80
C VAL A 191 15.85 -7.98 -4.39
N LEU A 192 15.11 -9.03 -4.05
CA LEU A 192 13.74 -9.23 -4.53
C LEU A 192 12.73 -9.16 -3.37
N VAL A 193 11.74 -8.29 -3.54
CA VAL A 193 10.55 -8.20 -2.69
C VAL A 193 9.35 -8.76 -3.46
N LEU A 194 8.73 -9.82 -2.93
CA LEU A 194 7.47 -10.34 -3.46
C LEU A 194 6.31 -10.03 -2.53
N LEU A 195 5.29 -9.33 -3.04
CA LEU A 195 4.08 -8.98 -2.29
C LEU A 195 2.95 -9.97 -2.58
N LYS A 196 1.99 -10.08 -1.65
CA LYS A 196 0.74 -10.85 -1.81
C LYS A 196 0.98 -12.35 -2.05
N VAL A 197 1.92 -12.96 -1.32
CA VAL A 197 2.33 -14.36 -1.55
C VAL A 197 1.31 -15.39 -1.07
N GLY A 198 0.35 -15.01 -0.21
CA GLY A 198 -0.56 -15.91 0.51
C GLY A 198 -1.19 -17.04 -0.31
N LYS A 199 -1.95 -16.70 -1.36
CA LYS A 199 -2.61 -17.70 -2.24
C LYS A 199 -1.65 -18.64 -2.95
N ARG A 200 -0.38 -18.27 -3.04
CA ARG A 200 0.68 -18.92 -3.83
C ARG A 200 1.75 -19.56 -2.94
N TRP A 201 1.58 -19.46 -1.62
CA TRP A 201 2.63 -19.81 -0.66
C TRP A 201 3.10 -21.26 -0.79
N GLU A 202 2.18 -22.20 -1.01
CA GLU A 202 2.51 -23.63 -1.08
C GLU A 202 3.54 -23.97 -2.17
N TRP A 203 3.30 -23.51 -3.41
CA TRP A 203 4.23 -23.75 -4.51
C TRP A 203 5.45 -22.84 -4.45
N VAL A 204 5.33 -21.61 -3.89
CA VAL A 204 6.47 -20.72 -3.65
C VAL A 204 7.42 -21.34 -2.64
N LYS A 205 6.92 -21.84 -1.50
CA LYS A 205 7.71 -22.56 -0.48
C LYS A 205 8.47 -23.74 -1.08
N THR A 206 7.78 -24.54 -1.90
CA THR A 206 8.41 -25.66 -2.64
C THR A 206 9.52 -25.18 -3.57
N LEU A 207 9.30 -24.06 -4.27
CA LEU A 207 10.32 -23.47 -5.15
C LEU A 207 11.52 -22.93 -4.37
N LEU A 208 11.31 -22.18 -3.28
CA LEU A 208 12.40 -21.64 -2.47
C LEU A 208 13.30 -22.75 -1.91
N LYS A 209 12.72 -23.90 -1.53
CA LYS A 209 13.47 -25.09 -1.12
C LYS A 209 14.29 -25.68 -2.27
N LYS A 210 13.67 -25.84 -3.46
CA LYS A 210 14.35 -26.36 -4.65
C LYS A 210 15.52 -25.48 -5.09
N GLU A 211 15.35 -24.17 -4.98
CA GLU A 211 16.33 -23.16 -5.40
C GLU A 211 17.41 -22.89 -4.35
N ASP A 212 17.36 -23.56 -3.19
CA ASP A 212 18.26 -23.40 -2.03
C ASP A 212 18.36 -21.95 -1.49
N ILE A 213 17.23 -21.26 -1.47
CA ILE A 213 17.13 -19.87 -0.97
C ILE A 213 16.11 -19.72 0.17
N PHE A 214 15.56 -20.82 0.68
CA PHE A 214 14.51 -20.81 1.69
C PHE A 214 14.99 -20.27 3.04
N SER A 215 16.22 -20.60 3.45
CA SER A 215 16.88 -20.05 4.65
C SER A 215 17.30 -18.59 4.48
N LYS A 216 17.53 -18.13 3.25
CA LYS A 216 17.92 -16.75 2.91
C LYS A 216 16.74 -15.80 2.66
N THR A 217 15.53 -16.32 2.79
CA THR A 217 14.30 -15.57 2.55
C THR A 217 13.67 -15.19 3.89
N VAL A 218 13.32 -13.91 4.06
CA VAL A 218 12.44 -13.47 5.14
C VAL A 218 11.00 -13.59 4.68
N ILE A 219 10.15 -14.25 5.48
CA ILE A 219 8.70 -14.17 5.34
C ILE A 219 8.14 -13.16 6.34
N ALA A 220 7.29 -12.27 5.85
CA ALA A 220 6.60 -11.30 6.66
C ALA A 220 5.09 -11.33 6.40
N ILE A 221 4.30 -11.40 7.46
CA ILE A 221 2.85 -11.57 7.44
C ILE A 221 2.23 -10.51 8.34
N ASN A 222 1.16 -9.87 7.86
CA ASN A 222 0.35 -8.91 8.63
C ASN A 222 1.22 -7.86 9.36
N VAL A 223 2.22 -7.33 8.67
CA VAL A 223 3.24 -6.41 9.21
C VAL A 223 2.58 -5.20 9.87
N GLY A 224 2.90 -4.97 11.14
CA GLY A 224 2.33 -3.92 11.99
C GLY A 224 0.94 -4.23 12.56
N MET A 225 0.34 -5.36 12.23
CA MET A 225 -0.99 -5.76 12.72
C MET A 225 -0.87 -6.81 13.86
N PRO A 226 -1.95 -7.10 14.62
CA PRO A 226 -1.87 -7.97 15.80
C PRO A 226 -1.32 -9.39 15.55
N SER A 227 -1.58 -9.97 14.38
CA SER A 227 -1.11 -11.30 14.00
C SER A 227 0.21 -11.26 13.21
N GLN A 228 1.09 -10.30 13.50
CA GLN A 228 2.34 -10.11 12.77
C GLN A 228 3.25 -11.33 12.93
N ILE A 229 3.89 -11.74 11.83
CA ILE A 229 5.00 -12.70 11.83
C ILE A 229 6.08 -12.12 10.92
N VAL A 230 7.32 -12.04 11.40
CA VAL A 230 8.50 -11.65 10.59
C VAL A 230 9.67 -12.53 11.03
N GLN A 231 10.15 -13.40 10.15
CA GLN A 231 11.21 -14.37 10.45
C GLN A 231 11.78 -14.97 9.17
N GLU A 232 12.84 -15.76 9.29
CA GLU A 232 13.30 -16.63 8.20
C GLU A 232 12.19 -17.59 7.75
N ALA A 233 12.05 -17.75 6.43
CA ALA A 233 11.03 -18.58 5.83
C ALA A 233 11.24 -20.07 6.15
N SER A 234 12.49 -20.52 6.31
CA SER A 234 12.86 -21.86 6.76
C SER A 234 12.25 -22.26 8.11
N LYS A 235 12.02 -21.28 9.00
CA LYS A 235 11.44 -21.48 10.34
C LYS A 235 9.90 -21.39 10.33
N PHE A 236 9.28 -21.19 9.16
CA PHE A 236 7.84 -20.97 9.04
C PHE A 236 7.11 -22.22 8.52
N ASP A 237 6.33 -22.83 9.42
CA ASP A 237 5.74 -24.15 9.19
C ASP A 237 4.30 -24.15 8.68
N LEU A 238 3.61 -23.00 8.67
CA LEU A 238 2.23 -22.95 8.21
C LEU A 238 2.15 -23.09 6.68
N ASN A 239 1.21 -23.92 6.22
CA ASN A 239 0.93 -24.12 4.80
C ASN A 239 -0.02 -23.05 4.23
N LYS A 240 -0.77 -22.35 5.10
CA LYS A 240 -1.67 -21.27 4.71
C LYS A 240 -1.15 -19.93 5.19
N VAL A 241 -1.07 -18.98 4.28
CA VAL A 241 -0.59 -17.62 4.53
C VAL A 241 -1.66 -16.63 4.06
N PRO A 242 -1.98 -15.58 4.85
CA PRO A 242 -3.02 -14.62 4.50
C PRO A 242 -2.59 -13.70 3.35
N TYR A 243 -3.54 -12.92 2.85
CA TYR A 243 -3.33 -11.99 1.73
C TYR A 243 -2.20 -10.97 1.98
N PHE A 244 -2.16 -10.36 3.18
CA PHE A 244 -1.07 -9.45 3.57
C PHE A 244 0.15 -10.23 4.00
N SER A 245 0.87 -10.72 3.00
CA SER A 245 2.11 -11.45 3.15
C SER A 245 3.10 -11.01 2.09
N LEU A 246 4.38 -11.03 2.44
CA LEU A 246 5.46 -10.71 1.54
C LEU A 246 6.70 -11.54 1.85
N LEU A 247 7.61 -11.58 0.89
CA LEU A 247 8.94 -12.16 1.01
C LEU A 247 10.01 -11.11 0.72
N LEU A 248 11.09 -11.12 1.49
CA LEU A 248 12.32 -10.39 1.19
C LEU A 248 13.41 -11.43 0.90
N MET A 249 14.07 -11.31 -0.25
CA MET A 249 15.03 -12.30 -0.71
C MET A 249 16.33 -11.64 -1.15
N ARG A 250 17.43 -12.17 -0.60
CA ARG A 250 18.79 -11.99 -1.11
C ARG A 250 19.26 -13.36 -1.61
N PHE A 251 19.84 -13.38 -2.80
CA PHE A 251 20.33 -14.62 -3.41
C PHE A 251 21.76 -14.92 -2.96
N ASN A 252 22.55 -13.87 -2.77
CA ASN A 252 23.93 -13.93 -2.33
C ASN A 252 24.04 -13.36 -0.91
N ASP A 253 24.90 -13.97 -0.11
CA ASP A 253 25.28 -13.41 1.19
C ASP A 253 26.28 -12.27 0.91
N ASP A 254 26.11 -11.13 1.57
CA ASP A 254 27.11 -10.05 1.57
C ASP A 254 28.34 -10.45 2.39
#